data_AF-A0A7G9BE75-F1
#
_entry.id   AF-A0A7G9BE75-F1
#
_cell.length_a   1.000
_cell.length_b   1.000
_cell.length_c   1.000
_cell.angle_alpha   90.00
_cell.angle_beta   90.00
_cell.angle_gamma   90.00
#
_symmetry.space_group_name_H-M   'P 1'
#
loop_
_entity.id
_entity.type
_entity.pdbx_description
1 polymer ?
#
loop_
_entity_poly.entity_id
_entity_poly.type
_entity_poly.pdbx_seq_one_letter_code
_entity_poly.pdbx_strand_id
1 'polypeptide(L)' 'MKKAKNGIGNRKIATYEEWLNARRELLKAEKELTRNSDEVAELRLQLPCVPVNKEYIFDTDQGKLTFRQLFKNRS' A
#
# COMPACT_ATOMS: atom_id res chain seq x y z
N MET A 1 10.08 -37.07 -19.99
CA MET A 1 9.00 -36.16 -19.56
C MET A 1 9.45 -35.43 -18.29
N LYS A 2 9.72 -34.11 -18.37
CA LYS A 2 10.15 -33.31 -17.21
C LYS A 2 8.92 -32.94 -16.36
N LYS A 3 8.86 -33.38 -15.10
CA LYS A 3 7.87 -32.90 -14.13
C LYS A 3 8.29 -31.50 -13.67
N ALA A 4 7.49 -30.49 -13.96
CA ALA A 4 7.62 -29.18 -13.33
C ALA A 4 7.40 -29.34 -11.81
N LYS A 5 8.40 -28.94 -11.01
CA LYS A 5 8.25 -28.85 -9.56
C LYS A 5 7.43 -27.59 -9.25
N ASN A 6 6.16 -27.76 -8.90
CA ASN A 6 5.34 -26.68 -8.35
C ASN A 6 6.03 -26.08 -7.12
N GLY A 7 6.38 -24.79 -7.20
CA GLY A 7 6.92 -24.00 -6.11
C GLY A 7 5.85 -23.66 -5.08
N ILE A 8 5.45 -24.65 -4.28
CA ILE A 8 4.71 -24.44 -3.03
C ILE A 8 5.46 -25.26 -1.99
N GLY A 9 6.49 -24.63 -1.40
CA GLY A 9 7.27 -25.22 -0.32
C GLY A 9 6.33 -25.63 0.83
N ASN A 10 6.25 -26.95 1.05
CA ASN A 10 5.76 -27.66 2.22
C ASN A 10 4.84 -26.85 3.17
N ARG A 11 3.58 -26.63 2.78
CA ARG A 11 2.56 -26.11 3.70
C ARG A 11 2.19 -27.21 4.68
N LYS A 12 2.44 -27.00 5.98
CA LYS A 12 1.96 -27.91 7.02
C LYS A 12 0.43 -27.88 7.06
N ILE A 13 -0.20 -29.04 6.96
CA ILE A 13 -1.64 -29.20 7.20
C ILE A 13 -1.82 -29.18 8.72
N ALA A 14 -2.66 -28.29 9.22
CA ALA A 14 -2.93 -28.10 10.64
C ALA A 14 -4.43 -28.27 10.93
N THR A 15 -4.75 -28.56 12.17
CA THR A 15 -6.13 -28.54 12.67
C THR A 15 -6.65 -27.11 12.77
N TYR A 16 -7.98 -26.96 12.91
CA TYR A 16 -8.60 -25.66 13.06
C TYR A 16 -8.10 -24.90 14.30
N GLU A 17 -7.91 -25.58 15.43
CA GLU A 17 -7.44 -24.96 16.68
C GLU A 17 -6.00 -24.46 16.57
N GLU A 18 -5.11 -25.27 15.97
CA GLU A 18 -3.72 -24.87 15.70
C GLU A 18 -3.66 -23.65 14.77
N TRP A 19 -4.49 -23.65 13.71
CA TRP A 19 -4.60 -22.50 12.81
C TRP A 19 -5.12 -21.25 13.53
N LEU A 20 -6.15 -21.39 14.36
CA LEU A 20 -6.74 -20.26 15.09
C LEU A 20 -5.75 -19.63 16.07
N ASN A 21 -4.98 -20.45 16.77
CA ASN A 21 -3.94 -19.96 17.68
C ASN A 21 -2.82 -19.25 16.91
N ALA A 22 -2.32 -19.85 15.82
CA ALA A 22 -1.32 -19.20 14.97
C ALA A 22 -1.84 -17.89 14.36
N ARG A 23 -3.12 -17.85 13.95
CA ARG A 23 -3.74 -16.64 13.38
C ARG A 23 -3.89 -15.52 14.40
N ARG A 24 -4.17 -15.85 15.67
CA ARG A 24 -4.24 -14.85 16.74
C ARG A 24 -2.89 -14.20 17.02
N GLU A 25 -1.82 -14.99 17.03
CA GLU A 25 -0.46 -14.44 17.20
C GLU A 25 -0.07 -13.56 16.00
N LEU A 26 -0.36 -14.02 14.77
CA LEU A 26 -0.15 -13.21 13.58
C LEU A 26 -0.94 -11.89 13.63
N LEU A 27 -2.19 -11.92 14.09
CA LEU A 27 -3.04 -10.73 14.19
C LEU A 27 -2.46 -9.69 15.16
N LYS A 28 -1.76 -10.10 16.23
CA LYS A 28 -1.09 -9.14 17.13
C LYS A 28 0.00 -8.37 16.39
N ALA A 29 0.87 -9.08 15.68
CA ALA A 29 1.94 -8.49 14.88
C ALA A 29 1.39 -7.59 13.77
N GLU A 30 0.31 -8.01 13.09
CA GLU A 30 -0.36 -7.18 12.08
C GLU A 30 -0.86 -5.85 12.66
N LYS A 31 -1.47 -5.88 13.86
CA LYS A 31 -1.96 -4.66 14.52
C LYS A 31 -0.84 -3.72 14.97
N GLU A 32 0.30 -4.25 15.39
CA GLU A 32 1.48 -3.44 15.70
C GLU A 32 2.00 -2.74 14.43
N LEU A 33 2.09 -3.47 13.32
CA LEU A 33 2.48 -2.88 12.04
C LEU A 33 1.53 -1.77 11.60
N THR A 34 0.22 -1.94 11.78
CA THR A 34 -0.77 -0.89 11.48
C THR A 34 -0.52 0.38 12.29
N ARG A 35 -0.35 0.26 13.61
CA ARG A 35 -0.07 1.41 14.49
C ARG A 35 1.21 2.15 14.10
N ASN A 36 2.28 1.42 13.84
CA ASN A 36 3.54 2.02 13.38
C ASN A 36 3.37 2.73 12.02
N SER A 37 2.51 2.20 11.14
CA SER A 37 2.21 2.83 9.85
C SER A 37 1.44 4.14 10.02
N ASP A 38 0.52 4.19 10.98
CA ASP A 38 -0.24 5.40 11.32
C ASP A 38 0.71 6.49 11.88
N GLU A 39 1.61 6.12 12.80
CA GLU A 39 2.64 7.05 13.33
C GLU A 39 3.54 7.62 12.21
N VAL A 40 3.97 6.77 11.28
CA VAL A 40 4.76 7.21 10.11
C VAL A 40 3.93 8.13 9.21
N ALA A 41 2.64 7.88 9.04
CA ALA A 41 1.76 8.75 8.27
C ALA A 41 1.66 10.14 8.90
N GLU A 42 1.52 10.23 10.23
CA GLU A 42 1.53 11.51 10.96
C GLU A 42 2.87 12.24 10.78
N LEU A 43 3.99 11.56 10.93
CA LEU A 43 5.32 12.15 10.72
C LEU A 43 5.50 12.67 9.29
N ARG A 44 4.97 11.97 8.29
CA ARG A 44 4.99 12.42 6.88
C ARG A 44 4.18 13.69 6.68
N LEU A 45 3.04 13.84 7.36
CA LEU A 45 2.21 15.04 7.29
C LEU A 45 2.89 16.25 7.94
N GLN A 46 3.76 16.02 8.92
CA GLN A 46 4.54 17.07 9.57
C GLN A 46 5.75 17.52 8.75
N LEU A 47 6.14 16.78 7.70
CA LEU A 47 7.24 17.20 6.84
C LEU A 47 6.90 18.53 6.15
N PRO A 48 7.88 19.44 6.02
CA PRO A 48 7.65 20.71 5.35
C PRO A 48 7.28 20.47 3.88
N CYS A 49 6.17 21.08 3.46
CA CYS A 49 5.78 21.11 2.06
C CYS A 49 6.78 21.94 1.24
N VAL A 50 7.17 21.41 0.07
CA VAL A 50 7.99 22.14 -0.91
C VAL A 50 7.08 22.60 -2.05
N PRO A 51 7.14 23.88 -2.48
CA PRO A 51 6.33 24.36 -3.59
C PRO A 51 6.71 23.64 -4.89
N VAL A 52 5.70 23.16 -5.60
CA VAL A 52 5.88 22.60 -6.95
C VAL A 52 5.89 23.74 -7.95
N ASN A 53 7.07 24.18 -8.36
CA ASN A 53 7.23 25.29 -9.31
C ASN A 53 7.19 24.85 -10.78
N LYS A 54 7.23 23.54 -11.03
CA LYS A 54 7.22 23.00 -12.39
C LYS A 54 5.79 23.00 -12.94
N GLU A 55 5.62 23.62 -14.10
CA GLU A 55 4.37 23.55 -14.85
C GLU A 55 4.23 22.18 -15.52
N TYR A 56 3.45 21.29 -14.92
CA TYR A 56 3.14 19.98 -15.47
C TYR A 56 1.95 20.06 -16.42
N ILE A 57 2.15 19.54 -17.63
CA ILE A 57 1.11 19.33 -18.64
C ILE A 57 0.80 17.83 -18.72
N PHE A 58 -0.48 17.50 -18.61
CA PHE A 58 -0.99 16.14 -18.66
C PHE A 58 -1.82 15.94 -19.93
N ASP A 59 -1.63 14.82 -20.60
CA ASP A 59 -2.52 14.39 -21.68
C ASP A 59 -3.79 13.79 -21.08
N THR A 60 -4.95 14.33 -21.48
CA THR A 60 -6.27 13.85 -21.05
C THR A 60 -7.16 13.60 -22.27
N ASP A 61 -8.31 12.98 -22.05
CA ASP A 61 -9.37 12.79 -23.05
C ASP A 61 -9.91 14.13 -23.59
N GLN A 62 -9.78 15.22 -22.84
CA GLN A 62 -10.19 16.57 -23.22
C GLN A 62 -9.04 17.40 -23.81
N GLY A 63 -7.87 16.78 -24.05
CA GLY A 63 -6.66 17.45 -24.52
C GLY A 63 -5.64 17.71 -23.40
N LYS A 64 -4.71 18.63 -23.65
CA LYS A 64 -3.61 18.96 -22.72
C LYS A 64 -4.10 19.87 -21.60
N LEU A 65 -3.95 19.43 -20.36
CA LEU A 65 -4.36 20.20 -19.18
C LEU A 65 -3.20 20.40 -18.20
N THR A 66 -3.16 21.55 -17.54
CA THR A 66 -2.24 21.80 -16.42
C THR A 66 -2.72 21.11 -15.14
N PHE A 67 -1.83 20.91 -14.17
CA PHE A 67 -2.18 20.32 -12.88
C PHE A 67 -3.42 20.96 -12.23
N ARG A 68 -3.52 22.30 -12.25
CA ARG A 68 -4.66 23.04 -11.68
C ARG A 68 -5.97 22.80 -12.43
N GLN A 69 -5.88 22.66 -13.75
CA GLN A 69 -7.04 22.43 -14.63
C GLN A 69 -7.63 21.03 -14.45
N LEU A 70 -6.81 20.02 -14.10
CA LEU A 70 -7.30 18.66 -13.80
C LEU A 70 -8.37 18.64 -12.72
N PHE A 71 -8.24 19.50 -11.70
CA PHE A 71 -9.18 19.61 -10.58
C PHE A 71 -10.29 20.63 -10.83
N LYS A 72 -10.47 21.10 -12.07
CA LYS A 72 -11.49 22.10 -12.44
C LYS A 72 -11.42 23.37 -11.58
N ASN A 73 -10.20 23.77 -11.20
CA ASN A 73 -9.95 24.87 -10.27
C ASN A 73 -10.64 24.73 -8.88
N ARG A 74 -11.06 23.52 -8.50
CA ARG A 74 -11.41 23.19 -7.11
C ARG A 74 -10.11 22.83 -6.41
N SER A 75 -9.42 23.85 -5.94
CA SER A 75 -8.15 23.71 -5.22
C SER A 75 -8.25 24.34 -3.85
#